data_AF-A0A7D9KYR8-F1
#
_entry.id   AF-A0A7D9KYR8-F1
#
_cell.length_a   1.000
_cell.length_b   1.000
_cell.length_c   1.000
_cell.angle_alpha   90.00
_cell.angle_beta   90.00
_cell.angle_gamma   90.00
#
_symmetry.space_group_name_H-M   'P 1'
#
loop_
_entity.id
_entity.type
_entity.pdbx_description
1 polymer ?
#
loop_
_entity_poly.entity_id
_entity_poly.type
_entity_poly.pdbx_seq_one_letter_code
_entity_poly.pdbx_strand_id
1 'polypeptide(L)'
;METIGVFKWKVPDYSKFTVDFNSQQYLPSSSDCVALETSADSSCFRSFSILVSGNEDMHTELRVRCVVELALFIEFYMSDEDIFRKMSAQKKHLKDTGSHFEDIANDRSLLEAIYQKEIISTCKPSSDSGVLQLLALGSIIRRKIM
;
A
#
# COMPACT_ATOMS: atom_id res chain seq x y z
N MET A 1 -20.19 -22.11 -0.03
CA MET A 1 -19.60 -20.76 0.02
C MET A 1 -18.30 -20.91 0.80
N GLU A 2 -17.20 -21.16 0.09
CA GLU A 2 -15.89 -21.34 0.73
C GLU A 2 -15.45 -20.02 1.33
N THR A 3 -15.07 -20.06 2.60
CA THR A 3 -14.55 -18.92 3.34
C THR A 3 -13.27 -18.47 2.65
N ILE A 4 -13.21 -17.21 2.19
CA ILE A 4 -11.95 -16.58 1.76
C ILE A 4 -10.94 -16.84 2.88
N GLY A 5 -9.92 -17.64 2.59
CA GLY A 5 -8.97 -18.11 3.59
C GLY A 5 -8.41 -16.93 4.38
N VAL A 6 -8.62 -16.96 5.70
CA VAL A 6 -8.03 -15.97 6.62
C VAL A 6 -6.51 -16.12 6.51
N PHE A 7 -5.82 -15.03 6.21
CA PHE A 7 -4.36 -15.01 6.16
C PHE A 7 -3.83 -15.42 7.55
N LYS A 8 -3.36 -16.67 7.68
CA LYS A 8 -2.80 -17.16 8.94
C LYS A 8 -1.36 -16.67 9.03
N TRP A 9 -1.20 -15.56 9.73
CA TRP A 9 0.10 -14.96 9.98
C TRP A 9 1.05 -15.96 10.66
N LYS A 10 2.23 -16.13 10.06
CA LYS A 10 3.42 -16.68 10.69
C LYS A 10 4.54 -15.71 10.41
N VAL A 11 5.49 -15.58 11.34
CA VAL A 11 6.71 -14.79 11.09
C VAL A 11 7.38 -15.40 9.85
N PRO A 12 7.51 -14.64 8.75
CA PRO A 12 8.11 -15.18 7.55
C PRO A 12 9.60 -15.40 7.71
N ASP A 13 10.11 -16.36 6.95
CA ASP A 13 11.54 -16.56 6.80
C ASP A 13 12.08 -15.62 5.71
N TYR A 14 12.96 -14.71 6.11
CA TYR A 14 13.59 -13.74 5.22
C TYR A 14 15.01 -14.15 4.79
N SER A 15 15.51 -15.29 5.25
CA SER A 15 16.92 -15.70 5.05
C SER A 15 17.33 -15.86 3.57
N LYS A 16 16.35 -16.04 2.69
CA LYS A 16 16.57 -16.18 1.24
C LYS A 16 16.66 -14.84 0.48
N PHE A 17 16.37 -13.72 1.13
CA PHE A 17 16.43 -12.39 0.50
C PHE A 17 17.79 -11.73 0.73
N THR A 18 18.27 -11.03 -0.29
CA THR A 18 19.51 -10.26 -0.22
C THR A 18 19.26 -8.90 0.43
N VAL A 19 20.25 -8.39 1.16
CA VAL A 19 20.21 -7.03 1.72
C VAL A 19 20.43 -6.01 0.60
N ASP A 20 19.52 -5.05 0.49
CA ASP A 20 19.71 -3.88 -0.37
C ASP A 20 20.60 -2.86 0.34
N PHE A 21 21.91 -2.94 0.10
CA PHE A 21 22.88 -2.02 0.71
C PHE A 21 22.67 -0.56 0.30
N ASN A 22 22.09 -0.29 -0.88
CA ASN A 22 21.82 1.07 -1.32
C ASN A 22 20.68 1.69 -0.51
N SER A 23 19.64 0.91 -0.20
CA SER A 23 18.54 1.38 0.64
C SER A 23 18.90 1.34 2.13
N GLN A 24 19.74 0.40 2.57
CA GLN A 24 20.15 0.21 3.97
C GLN A 24 20.79 1.48 4.55
N GLN A 25 21.53 2.25 3.76
CA GLN A 25 22.19 3.48 4.23
C GLN A 25 21.21 4.58 4.67
N TYR A 26 19.94 4.52 4.22
CA TYR A 26 18.90 5.48 4.60
C TYR A 26 18.17 5.06 5.89
N LEU A 27 18.40 3.85 6.38
CA LEU A 27 17.85 3.42 7.66
C LEU A 27 18.67 4.04 8.82
N PRO A 28 18.01 4.46 9.92
CA PRO A 28 18.72 4.94 11.09
C PRO A 28 19.73 3.90 11.60
N SER A 29 20.93 4.32 11.99
CA SER A 29 21.97 3.40 12.49
C SER A 29 21.57 2.64 13.76
N SER A 30 20.55 3.11 14.47
CA SER A 30 19.95 2.46 15.64
C SER A 30 18.75 1.55 15.31
N SER A 31 18.47 1.33 14.02
CA SER A 31 17.34 0.53 13.57
C SER A 31 17.70 -0.95 13.52
N ASP A 32 16.81 -1.79 14.04
CA ASP A 32 16.87 -3.25 13.83
C ASP A 32 16.32 -3.66 12.45
N CYS A 33 15.95 -2.70 11.60
CA CYS A 33 15.43 -2.97 10.26
C CYS A 33 16.56 -3.28 9.27
N VAL A 34 16.27 -4.24 8.39
CA VAL A 34 17.11 -4.60 7.25
C VAL A 34 16.36 -4.28 5.98
N ALA A 35 16.97 -3.52 5.07
CA ALA A 35 16.46 -3.27 3.74
C ALA A 35 16.69 -4.52 2.87
N LEU A 36 15.63 -5.06 2.28
CA LEU A 36 15.70 -6.24 1.43
C LEU A 36 15.50 -5.86 -0.03
N GLU A 37 16.25 -6.50 -0.92
CA GLU A 37 16.04 -6.39 -2.35
C GLU A 37 14.69 -6.99 -2.76
N THR A 38 14.02 -6.32 -3.70
CA THR A 38 12.82 -6.83 -4.36
C THR A 38 13.03 -6.79 -5.87
N SER A 39 12.34 -7.64 -6.64
CA SER A 39 12.43 -7.53 -8.09
C SER A 39 11.96 -6.16 -8.57
N ALA A 40 12.67 -5.62 -9.56
CA ALA A 40 12.61 -4.22 -9.99
C ALA A 40 11.37 -3.90 -10.84
N ASP A 41 10.17 -4.25 -10.37
CA ASP A 41 8.93 -3.64 -10.83
C ASP A 41 8.38 -2.67 -9.80
N SER A 42 7.80 -1.57 -10.26
CA SER A 42 7.33 -0.44 -9.44
C SER A 42 6.12 -0.76 -8.55
N SER A 43 5.89 -2.04 -8.22
CA SER A 43 4.78 -2.42 -7.36
C SER A 43 5.24 -2.71 -5.93
N CYS A 44 4.85 -1.83 -5.00
CA CYS A 44 5.05 -2.05 -3.56
C CYS A 44 4.49 -3.41 -3.09
N PHE A 45 3.53 -3.99 -3.84
CA PHE A 45 2.91 -5.28 -3.56
C PHE A 45 3.93 -6.40 -3.41
N ARG A 46 5.07 -6.34 -4.10
CA ARG A 46 6.16 -7.31 -3.92
C ARG A 46 6.82 -7.17 -2.57
N SER A 47 7.16 -5.94 -2.17
CA SER A 47 7.68 -5.64 -0.84
C SER A 47 6.70 -6.09 0.25
N PHE A 48 5.39 -5.85 0.08
CA PHE A 48 4.37 -6.39 0.99
C PHE A 48 4.30 -7.91 0.98
N SER A 49 4.38 -8.52 -0.19
CA SER A 49 4.37 -9.97 -0.34
C SER A 49 5.49 -10.62 0.44
N ILE A 50 6.70 -10.07 0.33
CA ILE A 50 7.86 -10.48 1.10
C ILE A 50 7.61 -10.26 2.59
N LEU A 51 7.21 -9.05 3.00
CA LEU A 51 6.99 -8.71 4.41
C LEU A 51 5.93 -9.59 5.08
N VAL A 52 4.91 -10.03 4.34
CA VAL A 52 3.76 -10.73 4.92
C VAL A 52 3.90 -12.26 4.82
N SER A 53 4.54 -12.75 3.76
CA SER A 53 4.62 -14.20 3.50
C SER A 53 6.03 -14.75 3.36
N GLY A 54 7.05 -13.88 3.31
CA GLY A 54 8.42 -14.28 2.96
C GLY A 54 8.47 -14.83 1.54
N ASN A 55 7.48 -14.54 0.71
CA ASN A 55 7.38 -15.00 -0.66
C ASN A 55 6.96 -13.84 -1.53
N GLU A 56 7.74 -13.51 -2.54
CA GLU A 56 7.45 -12.40 -3.44
C GLU A 56 6.29 -12.72 -4.40
N ASP A 57 6.06 -14.00 -4.70
CA ASP A 57 5.09 -14.46 -5.71
C ASP A 57 3.61 -14.21 -5.31
N MET A 58 3.34 -13.91 -4.04
CA MET A 58 1.99 -13.61 -3.56
C MET A 58 1.54 -12.17 -3.88
N HIS A 59 2.39 -11.36 -4.52
CA HIS A 59 2.13 -9.94 -4.80
C HIS A 59 0.85 -9.72 -5.64
N THR A 60 0.56 -10.61 -6.59
CA THR A 60 -0.64 -10.49 -7.43
C THR A 60 -1.91 -10.80 -6.64
N GLU A 61 -1.88 -11.81 -5.76
CA GLU A 61 -3.01 -12.11 -4.89
C GLU A 61 -3.27 -10.95 -3.92
N LEU A 62 -2.21 -10.39 -3.32
CA LEU A 62 -2.33 -9.23 -2.43
C LEU A 62 -2.90 -8.01 -3.14
N ARG A 63 -2.52 -7.78 -4.41
CA ARG A 63 -3.10 -6.71 -5.24
C ARG A 63 -4.60 -6.92 -5.45
N VAL A 64 -5.02 -8.13 -5.82
CA VAL A 64 -6.45 -8.44 -6.02
C VAL A 64 -7.23 -8.24 -4.73
N ARG A 65 -6.72 -8.76 -3.59
CA ARG A 65 -7.35 -8.58 -2.28
C ARG A 65 -7.45 -7.10 -1.91
N CYS A 66 -6.42 -6.31 -2.19
CA CYS A 66 -6.41 -4.86 -1.96
C CYS A 66 -7.48 -4.14 -2.77
N VAL A 67 -7.60 -4.44 -4.07
CA VAL A 67 -8.67 -3.87 -4.91
C VAL A 67 -10.06 -4.24 -4.40
N VAL A 68 -10.26 -5.50 -4.01
CA VAL A 68 -11.54 -5.98 -3.48
C VAL A 68 -11.88 -5.30 -2.15
N GLU A 69 -10.92 -5.18 -1.23
CA GLU A 69 -11.09 -4.47 0.05
C GLU A 69 -11.52 -3.02 -0.17
N LEU A 70 -10.77 -2.28 -1.00
CA LEU A 70 -11.07 -0.88 -1.29
C LEU A 70 -12.44 -0.72 -1.98
N ALA A 71 -12.80 -1.62 -2.90
CA ALA A 71 -14.09 -1.57 -3.58
C ALA A 71 -15.27 -1.88 -2.65
N LEU A 72 -15.11 -2.80 -1.70
CA LEU A 72 -16.19 -3.22 -0.79
C LEU A 72 -16.39 -2.26 0.39
N PHE A 73 -15.32 -1.61 0.86
CA PHE A 73 -15.33 -0.79 2.06
C PHE A 73 -15.18 0.71 1.77
N ILE A 74 -15.64 1.18 0.60
CA ILE A 74 -15.53 2.57 0.16
C ILE A 74 -15.97 3.57 1.24
N GLU A 75 -17.17 3.40 1.82
CA GLU A 75 -17.70 4.33 2.83
C GLU A 75 -16.81 4.43 4.07
N PHE A 76 -16.16 3.33 4.46
CA PHE A 76 -15.22 3.33 5.59
C PHE A 76 -14.00 4.21 5.29
N TYR A 77 -13.35 3.98 4.15
CA TYR A 77 -12.18 4.77 3.75
C TYR A 77 -12.52 6.22 3.44
N MET A 78 -13.73 6.49 2.96
CA MET A 78 -14.20 7.82 2.62
C MET A 78 -14.68 8.64 3.82
N SER A 79 -15.05 7.98 4.92
CA SER A 79 -15.46 8.66 6.15
C SER A 79 -14.30 9.25 6.97
N ASP A 80 -13.06 8.87 6.66
CA ASP A 80 -11.88 9.29 7.38
C ASP A 80 -11.14 10.42 6.65
N GLU A 81 -11.36 11.66 7.10
CA GLU A 81 -10.71 12.86 6.55
C GLU A 81 -9.17 12.81 6.61
N ASP A 82 -8.61 12.07 7.58
CA ASP A 82 -7.15 11.96 7.71
C ASP A 82 -6.55 11.13 6.57
N ILE A 83 -7.31 10.20 5.98
CA ILE A 83 -6.85 9.41 4.83
C ILE A 83 -6.64 10.33 3.63
N PHE A 84 -7.60 11.20 3.34
CA PHE A 84 -7.48 12.15 2.24
C PHE A 84 -6.39 13.18 2.49
N ARG A 85 -6.23 13.68 3.72
CA ARG A 85 -5.10 14.56 4.06
C ARG A 85 -3.75 13.89 3.78
N LYS A 86 -3.60 12.61 4.17
CA LYS A 86 -2.37 11.83 3.91
C LYS A 86 -2.15 11.57 2.42
N MET A 87 -3.20 11.24 1.67
CA MET A 87 -3.10 11.09 0.21
C MET A 87 -2.65 12.38 -0.48
N SER A 88 -3.21 13.52 -0.07
CA SER A 88 -2.84 14.84 -0.58
C SER A 88 -1.39 15.18 -0.26
N ALA A 89 -0.96 14.94 0.99
CA ALA A 89 0.43 15.13 1.40
C ALA A 89 1.38 14.26 0.57
N GLN A 90 1.07 12.97 0.37
CA GLN A 90 1.87 12.07 -0.45
C GLN A 90 2.00 12.59 -1.89
N LYS A 91 0.89 13.03 -2.51
CA LYS A 91 0.91 13.58 -3.88
C LYS A 91 1.72 14.87 -4.00
N LYS A 92 1.66 15.74 -2.99
CA LYS A 92 2.47 16.97 -2.93
C LYS A 92 3.98 16.67 -2.81
N HIS A 93 4.36 15.63 -2.06
CA HIS A 93 5.75 15.21 -1.95
C HIS A 93 6.28 14.53 -3.23
N LEU A 94 5.42 13.82 -3.96
CA LEU A 94 5.80 13.11 -5.19
C LEU A 94 5.74 13.99 -6.45
N LYS A 95 5.01 15.11 -6.42
CA LYS A 95 4.91 16.04 -7.56
C LYS A 95 4.96 17.50 -7.10
N ASP A 96 5.88 18.25 -7.69
CA ASP A 96 5.93 19.72 -7.66
C ASP A 96 4.82 20.31 -8.56
N THR A 97 3.56 19.99 -8.26
CA THR A 97 2.39 20.47 -9.03
C THR A 97 1.40 21.16 -8.12
N GLY A 98 1.25 22.48 -8.35
CA GLY A 98 0.41 23.43 -7.62
C GLY A 98 -1.09 23.26 -7.76
N SER A 99 -1.63 22.05 -7.52
CA SER A 99 -3.06 21.90 -7.26
C SER A 99 -3.29 22.02 -5.75
N HIS A 100 -3.89 23.15 -5.34
CA HIS A 100 -4.40 23.35 -3.98
C HIS A 100 -5.44 22.25 -3.65
N PHE A 101 -4.98 21.19 -2.97
CA PHE A 101 -5.84 20.11 -2.46
C PHE A 101 -6.63 20.52 -1.21
N GLU A 102 -6.38 21.72 -0.66
CA GLU A 102 -7.05 22.23 0.54
C GLU A 102 -8.56 22.44 0.33
N ASP A 103 -9.00 22.72 -0.91
CA ASP A 103 -10.42 22.84 -1.26
C ASP A 103 -11.10 21.50 -1.62
N ILE A 104 -10.32 20.44 -1.80
CA ILE A 104 -10.82 19.14 -2.29
C ILE A 104 -11.50 18.33 -1.17
N ALA A 105 -11.11 18.55 0.09
CA ALA A 105 -11.66 17.83 1.25
C ALA A 105 -13.16 18.09 1.45
N ASN A 106 -13.70 19.21 0.94
CA ASN A 106 -15.11 19.58 1.10
C ASN A 106 -16.02 19.12 -0.05
N ASP A 107 -15.46 18.61 -1.16
CA ASP A 107 -16.24 18.08 -2.29
C ASP A 107 -16.21 16.55 -2.30
N ARG A 108 -17.24 15.95 -1.69
CA ARG A 108 -17.40 14.49 -1.64
C ARG A 108 -17.37 13.82 -3.02
N SER A 109 -17.95 14.46 -4.05
CA SER A 109 -18.00 13.90 -5.40
C SER A 109 -16.59 13.83 -6.02
N LEU A 110 -15.78 14.85 -5.76
CA LEU A 110 -14.38 14.88 -6.20
C LEU A 110 -13.53 13.84 -5.45
N LEU A 111 -13.75 13.67 -4.15
CA LEU A 111 -13.09 12.63 -3.35
C LEU A 111 -13.43 11.22 -3.87
N GLU A 112 -14.69 10.96 -4.20
CA GLU A 112 -15.15 9.70 -4.80
C GLU A 112 -14.45 9.42 -6.12
N ALA A 113 -14.35 10.43 -7.00
CA ALA A 113 -13.67 10.32 -8.28
C ALA A 113 -12.16 10.03 -8.12
N ILE A 114 -11.50 10.66 -7.16
CA ILE A 114 -10.09 10.40 -6.84
C ILE A 114 -9.92 8.98 -6.31
N TYR A 115 -10.78 8.56 -5.37
CA TYR A 115 -10.75 7.23 -4.78
C TYR A 115 -10.92 6.14 -5.84
N GLN A 116 -11.94 6.27 -6.70
CA GLN A 116 -12.17 5.34 -7.81
C GLN A 116 -10.99 5.28 -8.78
N LYS A 117 -10.38 6.44 -9.09
CA LYS A 117 -9.20 6.49 -9.95
C LYS A 117 -8.01 5.74 -9.34
N GLU A 118 -7.80 5.83 -8.03
CA GLU A 118 -6.75 5.08 -7.33
C GLU A 118 -7.01 3.57 -7.36
N ILE A 119 -8.26 3.12 -7.14
CA ILE A 119 -8.63 1.70 -7.26
C ILE A 119 -8.34 1.20 -8.68
N ILE A 120 -8.81 1.92 -9.70
CA ILE A 120 -8.60 1.53 -11.11
C ILE A 120 -7.10 1.52 -11.45
N SER A 121 -6.32 2.47 -10.91
CA SER A 121 -4.87 2.50 -11.09
C SER A 121 -4.22 1.23 -10.51
N THR A 122 -4.67 0.80 -9.33
CA THR A 122 -4.18 -0.40 -8.62
C THR A 122 -4.38 -1.68 -9.43
N CYS A 123 -5.38 -1.73 -10.32
CA CYS A 123 -5.59 -2.86 -11.21
C CYS A 123 -4.51 -3.00 -12.29
N LYS A 124 -3.73 -1.95 -12.57
CA LYS A 124 -2.68 -1.98 -13.60
C LYS A 124 -1.42 -2.67 -13.06
N PRO A 125 -0.73 -3.49 -13.88
CA PRO A 125 0.60 -3.96 -13.55
C PRO A 125 1.54 -2.78 -13.25
N SER A 126 2.41 -2.94 -12.25
CA SER A 126 3.45 -1.97 -11.92
C SER A 126 2.91 -0.58 -11.56
N SER A 127 1.66 -0.48 -11.10
CA SER A 127 1.11 0.78 -10.60
C SER A 127 1.76 1.18 -9.28
N ASP A 128 2.14 2.45 -9.19
CA ASP A 128 2.50 3.05 -7.91
C ASP A 128 1.33 2.92 -6.94
N SER A 129 1.67 2.64 -5.69
CA SER A 129 0.70 2.51 -4.61
C SER A 129 0.97 3.56 -3.55
N GLY A 130 -0.11 4.03 -2.94
CA GLY A 130 -0.06 5.04 -1.90
C GLY A 130 -0.66 4.60 -0.59
N VAL A 131 -1.03 5.59 0.20
CA VAL A 131 -1.59 5.43 1.55
C VAL A 131 -2.81 4.51 1.56
N LEU A 132 -3.67 4.55 0.53
CA LEU A 132 -4.86 3.70 0.46
C LEU A 132 -4.52 2.20 0.42
N GLN A 133 -3.56 1.82 -0.44
CA GLN A 133 -3.15 0.43 -0.60
C GLN A 133 -2.45 -0.07 0.67
N LEU A 134 -1.65 0.78 1.33
CA LEU A 134 -1.05 0.51 2.64
C LEU A 134 -2.11 0.18 3.70
N LEU A 135 -3.15 1.02 3.81
CA LEU A 135 -4.23 0.83 4.78
C LEU A 135 -5.07 -0.42 4.48
N ALA A 136 -5.40 -0.65 3.21
CA ALA A 136 -6.13 -1.84 2.78
C ALA A 136 -5.35 -3.13 3.05
N LEU A 137 -4.06 -3.15 2.72
CA LEU A 137 -3.21 -4.31 3.02
C LEU A 137 -3.10 -4.57 4.52
N GLY A 138 -2.96 -3.51 5.34
CA GLY A 138 -2.97 -3.64 6.80
C GLY A 138 -4.28 -4.26 7.34
N SER A 139 -5.42 -3.86 6.78
CA SER A 139 -6.73 -4.44 7.10
C SER A 139 -6.81 -5.92 6.72
N ILE A 140 -6.43 -6.27 5.49
CA ILE A 140 -6.45 -7.64 4.95
C ILE A 140 -5.63 -8.60 5.83
N ILE A 141 -4.44 -8.18 6.25
CA ILE A 141 -3.53 -9.00 7.05
C ILE A 141 -3.77 -8.86 8.56
N ARG A 142 -4.68 -7.95 8.96
CA ARG A 142 -5.01 -7.58 10.34
C ARG A 142 -3.78 -7.16 11.17
N ARG A 143 -2.92 -6.34 10.57
CA ARG A 143 -1.71 -5.78 11.21
C ARG A 143 -1.48 -4.35 10.81
N LYS A 144 -0.82 -3.60 11.69
CA LYS A 144 -0.26 -2.30 11.36
C LYS A 144 0.94 -2.51 10.45
N ILE A 145 0.95 -1.84 9.30
CA ILE A 145 2.11 -1.73 8.43
C ILE A 145 2.69 -0.32 8.61
N MET A 146 4.01 -0.21 8.75
CA MET A 146 4.75 1.04 8.94
C MET A 146 5.91 1.09 7.96
#